data_AF-A0A6M8U7S7-F1
#
_entry.id   AF-A0A6M8U7S7-F1
#
_cell.length_a   1.000
_cell.length_b   1.000
_cell.length_c   1.000
_cell.angle_alpha   90.00
_cell.angle_beta   90.00
_cell.angle_gamma   90.00
#
_symmetry.space_group_name_H-M   'P 1'
#
loop_
_entity.id
_entity.type
_entity.pdbx_description
1 polymer ?
#
loop_
_entity_poly.entity_id
_entity_poly.type
_entity_poly.pdbx_seq_one_letter_code
_entity_poly.pdbx_strand_id
1 'polypeptide(L)'
;MERYNFVIGEKEFSAIKVNAFSAARHLVKLKTLLDKGLAQGTEANAIALLSGVDEKTLETVIMPILRDALVTCTTDNVKLDNEQNVNRVFTADTLFDFFDVIWEVLKLNFAPFFTRVLNLFGLNPGDLTDRVNMLAAKDQMGN
;
A
#
# COMPACT_ATOMS: atom_id res chain seq x y z
N MET A 1 11.96 -19.55 -1.21
CA MET A 1 11.20 -18.38 -0.73
C MET A 1 9.73 -18.68 -0.99
N GLU A 2 8.88 -18.53 0.01
CA GLU A 2 7.43 -18.76 -0.11
C GLU A 2 6.80 -17.64 -0.94
N ARG A 3 5.99 -18.02 -1.94
CA ARG A 3 5.24 -17.07 -2.77
C ARG A 3 3.84 -16.88 -2.21
N TYR A 4 3.46 -15.63 -2.05
CA TYR A 4 2.11 -15.22 -1.73
C TYR A 4 1.38 -14.89 -3.02
N ASN A 5 0.23 -15.52 -3.26
CA ASN A 5 -0.59 -15.28 -4.43
C ASN A 5 -1.84 -14.49 -4.04
N PHE A 6 -2.29 -13.61 -4.92
CA PHE A 6 -3.46 -12.77 -4.70
C PHE A 6 -4.09 -12.40 -6.06
N VAL A 7 -5.38 -12.07 -6.03
CA VAL A 7 -6.18 -11.73 -7.22
C VAL A 7 -6.55 -10.25 -7.13
N ILE A 8 -6.34 -9.49 -8.19
CA ILE A 8 -6.81 -8.11 -8.35
C ILE A 8 -7.50 -7.99 -9.71
N GLY A 9 -8.72 -7.48 -9.71
CA GLY A 9 -9.57 -7.48 -10.90
C GLY A 9 -9.74 -8.91 -11.44
N GLU A 10 -9.37 -9.11 -12.70
CA GLU A 10 -9.42 -10.41 -13.37
C GLU A 10 -8.05 -11.12 -13.44
N LYS A 11 -7.02 -10.57 -12.79
CA LYS A 11 -5.63 -11.06 -12.89
C LYS A 11 -5.13 -11.63 -11.57
N GLU A 12 -4.34 -12.68 -11.70
CA GLU A 12 -3.60 -13.29 -10.60
C GLU A 12 -2.18 -12.76 -10.54
N PHE A 13 -1.70 -12.54 -9.32
CA PHE A 13 -0.38 -12.05 -9.02
C PHE A 13 0.30 -12.93 -7.98
N SER A 14 1.63 -12.94 -8.02
CA SER A 14 2.46 -13.52 -6.96
C SER A 14 3.54 -12.54 -6.51
N ALA A 15 3.88 -12.57 -5.24
CA ALA A 15 4.96 -11.80 -4.63
C ALA A 15 5.65 -12.60 -3.52
N ILE A 16 6.83 -12.16 -3.10
CA ILE A 16 7.56 -12.72 -1.97
C ILE A 16 7.78 -11.67 -0.88
N LYS A 17 7.98 -12.13 0.36
CA LYS A 17 8.54 -11.28 1.41
C LYS A 17 9.99 -10.97 1.08
N VAL A 18 10.34 -9.68 1.08
CA VAL A 18 11.71 -9.24 0.89
C VAL A 18 12.55 -9.58 2.13
N ASN A 19 13.86 -9.74 1.94
CA ASN A 19 14.76 -9.97 3.06
C ASN A 19 14.78 -8.75 4.02
N ALA A 20 15.18 -8.96 5.27
CA ALA A 20 15.12 -7.93 6.31
C ALA A 20 15.89 -6.65 5.97
N PHE A 21 17.03 -6.75 5.28
CA PHE A 21 17.83 -5.58 4.92
C PHE A 21 17.19 -4.77 3.79
N SER A 22 16.65 -5.43 2.76
CA SER A 22 15.85 -4.79 1.72
C SER A 22 14.60 -4.15 2.32
N ALA A 23 13.89 -4.84 3.22
CA ALA A 23 12.73 -4.29 3.92
C ALA A 23 13.10 -3.01 4.67
N ALA A 24 14.17 -3.02 5.46
CA ALA A 24 14.63 -1.85 6.19
C ALA A 24 14.97 -0.67 5.27
N ARG A 25 15.66 -0.93 4.15
CA ARG A 25 15.99 0.11 3.15
C ARG A 25 14.74 0.74 2.55
N HIS A 26 13.74 -0.07 2.19
CA HIS A 26 12.47 0.40 1.63
C HIS A 26 11.66 1.18 2.67
N LEU A 27 11.67 0.72 3.92
CA LEU A 27 10.96 1.36 5.01
C LEU A 27 11.43 2.81 5.27
N VAL A 28 12.74 3.06 5.19
CA VAL A 28 13.29 4.43 5.32
C VAL A 28 12.73 5.37 4.26
N LYS A 29 12.51 4.86 3.04
CA LYS A 29 11.91 5.61 1.93
C LYS A 29 10.38 5.74 2.05
N LEU A 30 9.71 4.71 2.57
CA LEU A 30 8.26 4.73 2.79
C LEU A 30 7.86 5.67 3.92
N LYS A 31 8.70 5.85 4.95
CA LYS A 31 8.41 6.74 6.09
C LYS A 31 8.03 8.16 5.63
N THR A 32 8.73 8.71 4.64
CA THR A 32 8.43 10.06 4.12
C THR A 32 7.07 10.13 3.43
N LEU A 33 6.53 9.01 2.95
CA LEU A 33 5.18 8.93 2.37
C LEU A 33 4.12 8.82 3.47
N LEU A 34 4.39 7.98 4.48
CA LEU A 34 3.50 7.82 5.62
C LEU A 34 3.32 9.14 6.37
N ASP A 35 4.39 9.90 6.56
CA ASP A 35 4.33 11.21 7.22
C ASP A 35 3.40 12.19 6.46
N LYS A 36 3.36 12.11 5.11
CA LYS A 36 2.44 12.90 4.28
C LYS A 36 1.00 12.36 4.30
N GLY A 37 0.83 11.04 4.25
CA GLY A 37 -0.49 10.39 4.23
C GLY A 37 -1.22 10.49 5.57
N LEU A 38 -0.51 10.33 6.70
CA LEU A 38 -1.06 10.50 8.04
C LEU A 38 -1.54 11.93 8.31
N ALA A 39 -0.95 12.93 7.65
CA ALA A 39 -1.42 14.30 7.73
C ALA A 39 -2.79 14.53 7.05
N GLN A 40 -3.25 13.59 6.21
CA GLN A 40 -4.50 13.69 5.45
C GLN A 40 -5.68 12.90 6.05
N GLY A 41 -5.49 12.22 7.18
CA GLY A 41 -6.55 11.45 7.86
C GLY A 41 -6.21 9.97 8.00
N THR A 42 -7.03 9.26 8.78
CA THR A 42 -6.65 8.01 9.46
C THR A 42 -7.08 6.72 8.76
N GLU A 43 -7.62 6.81 7.54
CA GLU A 43 -7.94 5.62 6.75
C GLU A 43 -6.73 5.22 5.88
N ALA A 44 -5.93 4.28 6.38
CA ALA A 44 -4.84 3.68 5.61
C ALA A 44 -5.41 2.68 4.58
N ASN A 45 -5.85 3.20 3.44
CA ASN A 45 -6.30 2.42 2.28
C ASN A 45 -5.42 2.73 1.05
N ALA A 46 -5.59 1.98 -0.03
CA ALA A 46 -4.84 2.17 -1.28
C ALA A 46 -4.93 3.63 -1.78
N ILE A 47 -6.09 4.28 -1.62
CA ILE A 47 -6.34 5.68 -2.02
C ILE A 47 -5.50 6.67 -1.20
N ALA A 48 -5.35 6.47 0.11
CA ALA A 48 -4.48 7.29 0.96
C ALA A 48 -3.00 7.11 0.63
N LEU A 49 -2.61 5.95 0.09
CA LEU A 49 -1.28 5.78 -0.48
C LEU A 49 -1.12 6.64 -1.76
N LEU A 50 -2.15 6.70 -2.63
CA LEU A 50 -2.11 7.50 -3.87
C LEU A 50 -1.87 8.97 -3.62
N SER A 51 -2.47 9.54 -2.58
CA SER A 51 -2.34 10.97 -2.30
C SER A 51 -0.92 11.38 -1.91
N GLY A 52 -0.09 10.42 -1.49
CA GLY A 52 1.32 10.62 -1.17
C GLY A 52 2.30 10.26 -2.29
N VAL A 53 1.87 9.55 -3.34
CA VAL A 53 2.73 9.05 -4.41
C VAL A 53 2.82 10.08 -5.54
N ASP A 54 3.95 10.79 -5.58
CA ASP A 54 4.37 11.55 -6.76
C ASP A 54 5.17 10.67 -7.76
N GLU A 55 5.42 11.18 -8.96
CA GLU A 55 6.19 10.49 -10.01
C GLU A 55 7.53 9.96 -9.48
N LYS A 56 8.25 10.79 -8.72
CA LYS A 56 9.53 10.43 -8.11
C LYS A 56 9.37 9.27 -7.11
N THR A 57 8.29 9.26 -6.35
CA THR A 57 7.99 8.20 -5.39
C THR A 57 7.73 6.88 -6.10
N LEU A 58 6.96 6.91 -7.19
CA LEU A 58 6.68 5.73 -7.99
C LEU A 58 7.99 5.08 -8.47
N GLU A 59 8.89 5.87 -9.05
CA GLU A 59 10.15 5.37 -9.61
C GLU A 59 11.19 4.97 -8.55
N THR A 60 11.35 5.76 -7.49
CA THR A 60 12.48 5.62 -6.55
C THR A 60 12.15 4.79 -5.31
N VAL A 61 10.87 4.54 -5.05
CA VAL A 61 10.36 3.79 -3.89
C VAL A 61 9.53 2.60 -4.33
N ILE A 62 8.43 2.81 -5.04
CA ILE A 62 7.45 1.76 -5.34
C ILE A 62 8.02 0.71 -6.29
N MET A 63 8.55 1.11 -7.44
CA MET A 63 9.11 0.17 -8.42
C MET A 63 10.25 -0.71 -7.85
N PRO A 64 11.19 -0.18 -7.05
CA PRO A 64 12.16 -1.00 -6.32
C PRO A 64 11.55 -2.01 -5.37
N ILE A 65 10.45 -1.69 -4.67
CA ILE A 65 9.75 -2.63 -3.79
C ILE A 65 9.14 -3.76 -4.61
N LEU A 66 8.43 -3.45 -5.70
CA LEU A 66 7.82 -4.46 -6.56
C LEU A 66 8.87 -5.40 -7.16
N ARG A 67 10.01 -4.84 -7.59
CA ARG A 67 11.15 -5.61 -8.09
C ARG A 67 11.74 -6.54 -7.04
N ASP A 68 12.04 -6.02 -5.85
CA ASP A 68 12.65 -6.83 -4.78
C ASP A 68 11.68 -7.89 -4.24
N ALA A 69 10.38 -7.62 -4.27
CA ALA A 69 9.33 -8.57 -3.93
C ALA A 69 9.00 -9.54 -5.08
N LEU A 70 9.72 -9.50 -6.20
CA LEU A 70 9.56 -10.35 -7.38
C LEU A 70 8.11 -10.41 -7.88
N VAL A 71 7.41 -9.27 -7.84
CA VAL A 71 5.99 -9.20 -8.19
C VAL A 71 5.80 -9.62 -9.63
N THR A 72 4.93 -10.61 -9.84
CA THR A 72 4.67 -11.20 -11.16
C THR A 72 3.17 -11.31 -11.35
N CYS A 73 2.64 -10.74 -12.43
CA CYS A 73 1.31 -11.09 -12.96
C CYS A 73 1.42 -12.51 -13.51
N THR A 74 0.85 -13.48 -12.81
CA THR A 74 0.92 -14.90 -13.19
C THR A 74 -0.03 -15.22 -14.34
N THR A 75 -1.14 -14.50 -14.46
CA THR A 75 -2.05 -14.61 -15.62
C THR A 75 -1.35 -14.28 -16.93
N ASP A 76 -0.63 -13.15 -16.97
CA ASP A 76 0.04 -12.67 -18.20
C ASP A 76 1.50 -13.15 -18.31
N ASN A 77 2.02 -13.81 -17.27
CA ASN A 77 3.42 -14.21 -17.14
C ASN A 77 4.42 -13.03 -17.28
N VAL A 78 4.10 -11.89 -16.65
CA VAL A 78 4.90 -10.65 -16.71
C VAL A 78 5.36 -10.24 -15.31
N LYS A 79 6.64 -9.90 -15.16
CA LYS A 79 7.20 -9.36 -13.92
C LYS A 79 7.04 -7.84 -13.86
N LEU A 80 6.56 -7.30 -12.75
CA LEU A 80 6.40 -5.86 -12.53
C LEU A 80 7.68 -5.22 -12.00
N ASP A 81 8.75 -5.25 -12.81
CA ASP A 81 10.10 -4.80 -12.40
C ASP A 81 10.59 -3.52 -13.10
N ASN A 82 9.84 -3.05 -14.10
CA ASN A 82 10.08 -1.83 -14.88
C ASN A 82 8.78 -1.29 -15.49
N GLU A 83 8.82 -0.04 -15.98
CA GLU A 83 7.68 0.67 -16.56
C GLU A 83 7.06 -0.07 -17.75
N GLN A 84 7.88 -0.57 -18.68
CA GLN A 84 7.38 -1.28 -19.86
C GLN A 84 6.56 -2.51 -19.48
N ASN A 85 6.96 -3.23 -18.44
CA ASN A 85 6.21 -4.39 -17.97
C ASN A 85 4.94 -4.00 -17.21
N VAL A 86 4.92 -2.88 -16.49
CA VAL A 86 3.68 -2.33 -15.91
C VAL A 86 2.69 -1.99 -17.03
N ASN A 87 3.15 -1.31 -18.09
CA ASN A 87 2.32 -0.93 -19.25
C ASN A 87 1.84 -2.14 -20.09
N ARG A 88 2.41 -3.34 -19.89
CA ARG A 88 1.91 -4.58 -20.51
C ARG A 88 0.77 -5.21 -19.72
N VAL A 89 0.73 -4.97 -18.41
CA VAL A 89 -0.27 -5.56 -17.51
C VAL A 89 -1.41 -4.59 -17.24
N PHE A 90 -1.14 -3.29 -17.19
CA PHE A 90 -2.12 -2.27 -16.85
C PHE A 90 -2.24 -1.21 -17.94
N THR A 91 -3.41 -0.59 -17.98
CA THR A 91 -3.78 0.54 -18.83
C THR A 91 -4.25 1.70 -17.94
N ALA A 92 -4.49 2.86 -18.54
CA ALA A 92 -5.06 4.00 -17.81
C ALA A 92 -6.41 3.64 -17.14
N ASP A 93 -7.21 2.76 -17.76
CA ASP A 93 -8.52 2.33 -17.24
C ASP A 93 -8.40 1.35 -16.06
N THR A 94 -7.30 0.62 -15.97
CA THR A 94 -7.02 -0.39 -14.92
C THR A 94 -5.98 0.11 -13.92
N LEU A 95 -5.77 1.43 -13.85
CA LEU A 95 -4.75 2.03 -12.98
C LEU A 95 -5.04 1.79 -11.49
N PHE A 96 -6.31 1.74 -11.09
CA PHE A 96 -6.68 1.38 -9.71
C PHE A 96 -6.22 -0.03 -9.34
N ASP A 97 -6.33 -0.99 -10.26
CA ASP A 97 -5.85 -2.37 -10.03
C ASP A 97 -4.33 -2.39 -9.79
N PHE A 98 -3.56 -1.58 -10.52
CA PHE A 98 -2.12 -1.46 -10.27
C PHE A 98 -1.82 -0.98 -8.85
N PHE A 99 -2.59 -0.03 -8.35
CA PHE A 99 -2.44 0.47 -7.00
C PHE A 99 -2.86 -0.53 -5.92
N ASP A 100 -3.89 -1.33 -6.18
CA ASP A 100 -4.26 -2.42 -5.28
C ASP A 100 -3.16 -3.50 -5.23
N VAL A 101 -2.49 -3.79 -6.36
CA VAL A 101 -1.30 -4.66 -6.36
C VAL A 101 -0.19 -4.09 -5.51
N ILE A 102 0.10 -2.79 -5.63
CA ILE A 102 1.09 -2.11 -4.77
C ILE A 102 0.69 -2.27 -3.30
N TRP A 103 -0.59 -2.05 -2.97
CA TRP A 103 -1.10 -2.17 -1.61
C TRP A 103 -0.93 -3.58 -1.04
N GLU A 104 -1.27 -4.62 -1.79
CA GLU A 104 -1.05 -6.02 -1.36
C GLU A 104 0.43 -6.31 -1.06
N VAL A 105 1.33 -5.82 -1.91
CA VAL A 105 2.77 -6.02 -1.73
C VAL A 105 3.28 -5.25 -0.49
N LEU A 106 2.77 -4.06 -0.25
CA LEU A 106 3.09 -3.30 0.95
C LEU A 106 2.57 -3.99 2.22
N LYS A 107 1.34 -4.51 2.21
CA LYS A 107 0.80 -5.29 3.34
C LYS A 107 1.66 -6.52 3.62
N LEU A 108 2.00 -7.29 2.59
CA LEU A 108 2.82 -8.49 2.71
C LEU A 108 4.16 -8.21 3.43
N ASN A 109 4.78 -7.07 3.12
CA ASN A 109 6.12 -6.73 3.60
C ASN A 109 6.13 -5.86 4.86
N PHE A 110 5.10 -5.04 5.09
CA PHE A 110 5.14 -3.97 6.08
C PHE A 110 3.90 -3.89 6.98
N ALA A 111 2.88 -4.74 6.82
CA ALA A 111 1.69 -4.70 7.69
C ALA A 111 2.03 -4.74 9.20
N PRO A 112 2.92 -5.62 9.71
CA PRO A 112 3.29 -5.62 11.12
C PRO A 112 3.94 -4.31 11.58
N PHE A 113 4.67 -3.64 10.68
CA PHE A 113 5.25 -2.34 10.96
C PHE A 113 4.17 -1.25 10.99
N PHE A 114 3.30 -1.19 9.99
CA PHE A 114 2.19 -0.22 9.95
C PHE A 114 1.31 -0.33 11.19
N THR A 115 0.94 -1.55 11.60
CA THR A 115 0.15 -1.76 12.83
C THR A 115 0.88 -1.22 14.07
N ARG A 116 2.20 -1.45 14.21
CA ARG A 116 2.97 -0.90 15.33
C ARG A 116 3.08 0.62 15.28
N VAL A 117 3.29 1.20 14.11
CA VAL A 117 3.36 2.66 13.92
C VAL A 117 2.03 3.31 14.28
N LEU A 118 0.92 2.81 13.75
CA LEU A 118 -0.42 3.33 14.07
C LEU A 118 -0.72 3.27 15.57
N ASN A 119 -0.36 2.15 16.23
CA ASN A 119 -0.48 2.01 17.68
C ASN A 119 0.40 3.02 18.46
N LEU A 120 1.63 3.29 18.00
CA LEU A 120 2.53 4.27 18.63
C LEU A 120 2.00 5.70 18.50
N PHE A 121 1.26 6.02 17.44
CA PHE A 121 0.60 7.31 17.25
C PHE A 121 -0.79 7.41 17.92
N GLY A 122 -1.20 6.41 18.71
CA GLY A 122 -2.50 6.40 19.39
C GLY A 122 -3.70 6.27 18.44
N LEU A 123 -3.45 5.86 17.20
CA LEU A 123 -4.46 5.56 16.20
C LEU A 123 -4.79 4.07 16.27
N ASN A 124 -5.35 3.64 17.39
CA ASN A 124 -5.88 2.30 17.51
C ASN A 124 -7.16 2.23 16.67
N PRO A 125 -7.36 1.24 15.77
CA PRO A 125 -8.58 1.15 14.98
C PRO A 125 -9.87 1.20 15.81
N GLY A 126 -9.85 0.67 17.04
CA GLY A 126 -10.98 0.75 17.98
C GLY A 126 -11.28 2.19 18.46
N ASP A 127 -10.25 2.96 18.79
CA ASP A 127 -10.41 4.35 19.27
C ASP A 127 -10.90 5.29 18.16
N LEU A 128 -10.63 4.94 16.90
CA LEU A 128 -11.08 5.69 15.74
C LEU A 128 -12.59 5.53 15.50
N THR A 129 -13.10 4.29 15.62
CA THR A 129 -14.53 4.00 15.53
C THR A 129 -15.31 4.70 16.64
N ASP A 130 -14.77 4.70 17.86
CA ASP A 130 -15.40 5.37 18.99
C ASP A 130 -15.44 6.89 18.84
N ARG A 131 -14.40 7.50 18.26
CA ARG A 131 -14.38 8.94 17.95
C ARG A 131 -15.36 9.33 16.85
N VAL A 132 -15.48 8.52 15.79
CA VAL A 132 -16.46 8.75 14.72
C VAL A 132 -17.88 8.62 15.25
N ASN A 133 -18.15 7.62 16.09
CA ASN A 133 -19.44 7.44 16.74
C ASN A 133 -19.78 8.60 17.70
N MET A 134 -18.80 9.10 18.46
CA MET A 134 -18.99 10.27 19.32
C MET A 134 -19.29 11.56 18.52
N LEU A 135 -18.65 11.75 17.37
CA LEU A 135 -18.90 12.91 16.51
C LEU A 135 -20.27 12.82 15.82
N ALA A 136 -20.66 11.66 15.31
CA ALA A 136 -21.97 11.41 14.73
C ALA A 136 -23.11 11.58 15.75
N ALA A 137 -22.89 11.18 17.01
CA ALA A 137 -23.86 11.38 18.09
C ALA A 137 -24.02 12.86 18.48
N LYS A 138 -22.97 13.68 18.30
CA LYS A 138 -22.99 15.11 18.66
C LYS A 138 -23.77 15.95 17.65
N ASP A 139 -23.73 15.59 16.36
CA ASP A 139 -24.52 16.24 15.30
C ASP A 139 -26.03 15.94 15.41
N GLN A 140 -26.40 14.81 16.03
CA GLN A 140 -27.82 14.46 16.25
C GLN A 140 -28.44 15.16 17.48
N MET A 141 -27.64 15.73 18.37
CA MET A 141 -28.11 16.47 19.56
C MET A 141 -28.11 17.99 19.38
N GLY A 142 -27.77 18.47 18.17
CA GLY A 142 -27.66 19.88 17.82
C GLY A 142 -28.80 20.45 16.97
N ASN A 143 -29.96 19.81 16.94
CA ASN A 143 -31.20 20.32 16.32
C ASN A 143 -32.33 20.40 17.35
#